data_AF-A0A848D5J0-F1
#
_entry.id   AF-A0A848D5J0-F1
#
_cell.length_a   1.000
_cell.length_b   1.000
_cell.length_c   1.000
_cell.angle_alpha   90.00
_cell.angle_beta   90.00
_cell.angle_gamma   90.00
#
_symmetry.space_group_name_H-M   'P 1'
#
loop_
_entity.id
_entity.type
_entity.pdbx_description
1 polymer ?
#
loop_
_entity_poly.entity_id
_entity_poly.type
_entity_poly.pdbx_seq_one_letter_code
_entity_poly.pdbx_strand_id
1 'polypeptide(L)'
;YTVSDDELYKLLRALIDTENIHLEPSALAGVFGPIRLAKEKEGQAYLEQHHLIDRMKNATHIMWATGGSMVPAEVMKEYYKKGVE
;
A
#
# COMPACT_ATOMS: atom_id res chain seq x y z
N TYR A 1 -12.24 -1.97 -2.53
CA TYR A 1 -11.75 -2.22 -1.16
C TYR A 1 -11.49 -0.88 -0.49
N THR A 2 -11.41 -0.83 0.83
CA THR A 2 -11.12 0.37 1.62
C THR A 2 -9.89 0.13 2.49
N VAL A 3 -9.18 1.20 2.84
CA VAL A 3 -7.99 1.17 3.69
C VAL A 3 -8.13 2.32 4.69
N SER A 4 -7.81 2.09 5.96
CA SER A 4 -7.86 3.14 6.98
C SER A 4 -6.64 4.05 6.88
N ASP A 5 -6.78 5.29 7.33
CA ASP A 5 -5.68 6.25 7.38
C ASP A 5 -4.48 5.71 8.17
N ASP A 6 -4.73 5.03 9.30
CA ASP A 6 -3.67 4.42 10.12
C ASP A 6 -2.81 3.42 9.31
N GLU A 7 -3.45 2.62 8.46
CA GLU A 7 -2.74 1.67 7.60
C GLU A 7 -1.93 2.41 6.53
N LEU A 8 -2.46 3.50 5.97
CA LEU A 8 -1.74 4.33 5.01
C LEU A 8 -0.48 4.96 5.62
N TYR A 9 -0.54 5.44 6.86
CA TYR A 9 0.63 5.99 7.55
C TYR A 9 1.68 4.91 7.86
N LYS A 10 1.26 3.70 8.24
CA LYS A 10 2.17 2.56 8.46
C LYS A 10 2.87 2.15 7.17
N LEU A 11 2.13 2.06 6.06
CA LEU A 11 2.69 1.78 4.74
C LEU A 11 3.63 2.89 4.28
N LEU A 12 3.29 4.16 4.53
CA LEU A 12 4.14 5.29 4.16
C LEU A 12 5.48 5.20 4.88
N ARG A 13 5.46 4.96 6.18
CA ARG A 13 6.68 4.75 6.96
C ARG A 13 7.50 3.58 6.40
N ALA A 14 6.87 2.44 6.17
CA ALA A 14 7.56 1.27 5.63
C ALA A 14 8.23 1.59 4.29
N LEU A 15 7.54 2.28 3.39
CA LEU A 15 8.06 2.68 2.08
C LEU A 15 9.28 3.63 2.21
N ILE A 16 9.23 4.57 3.14
CA ILE A 16 10.36 5.47 3.42
C ILE A 16 11.54 4.67 3.99
N ASP A 17 11.28 3.78 4.95
CA ASP A 17 12.32 3.00 5.62
C ASP A 17 13.00 1.98 4.69
N THR A 18 12.26 1.39 3.74
CA THR A 18 12.80 0.34 2.85
C THR A 18 13.30 0.87 1.51
N GLU A 19 12.61 1.85 0.91
CA GLU A 19 12.90 2.32 -0.45
C GLU A 19 13.33 3.81 -0.51
N ASN A 20 13.27 4.53 0.61
CA ASN A 20 13.53 5.98 0.67
C ASN A 20 12.66 6.78 -0.32
N ILE A 21 11.41 6.34 -0.53
CA ILE A 21 10.44 7.01 -1.39
C ILE A 21 9.42 7.75 -0.53
N HIS A 22 9.27 9.04 -0.77
CA HIS A 22 8.37 9.92 0.00
C HIS A 22 7.11 10.21 -0.81
N LEU A 23 5.96 9.73 -0.32
CA LEU A 23 4.64 9.94 -0.93
C LEU A 23 3.68 10.59 0.08
N GLU A 24 2.57 11.14 -0.41
CA GLU A 24 1.43 11.46 0.48
C GLU A 24 0.64 10.20 0.84
N PRO A 25 -0.03 10.12 2.01
CA PRO A 25 -0.74 8.92 2.45
C PRO A 25 -1.75 8.36 1.43
N SER A 26 -2.51 9.23 0.77
CA SER A 26 -3.50 8.87 -0.28
C SER A 26 -2.86 8.10 -1.44
N ALA A 27 -1.60 8.40 -1.79
CA ALA A 27 -0.89 7.73 -2.87
C ALA A 27 -0.51 6.28 -2.54
N LEU A 28 -0.65 5.84 -1.28
CA LEU A 28 -0.41 4.46 -0.86
C LEU A 28 -1.68 3.59 -0.82
N ALA A 29 -2.86 4.13 -1.12
CA ALA A 29 -4.11 3.34 -1.09
C ALA A 29 -4.03 2.06 -1.95
N GLY A 30 -3.29 2.12 -3.07
CA GLY A 30 -3.05 0.99 -3.96
C GLY A 30 -2.08 -0.08 -3.43
N VAL A 31 -1.24 0.26 -2.46
CA VAL A 31 -0.14 -0.60 -1.96
C VAL A 31 -0.67 -1.79 -1.17
N PHE A 32 -1.79 -1.62 -0.46
CA PHE A 32 -2.37 -2.70 0.35
C PHE A 32 -3.17 -3.74 -0.45
N GLY A 33 -3.52 -3.42 -1.71
CA GLY A 33 -4.33 -4.28 -2.57
C GLY A 33 -3.82 -5.72 -2.71
N PRO A 34 -2.53 -5.94 -3.07
CA PRO A 34 -1.95 -7.28 -3.16
C PRO A 34 -2.01 -8.08 -1.85
N ILE A 35 -1.86 -7.41 -0.70
CA ILE A 35 -1.93 -8.06 0.61
C ILE A 35 -3.36 -8.54 0.87
N ARG A 36 -4.37 -7.70 0.60
CA ARG A 36 -5.78 -8.09 0.72
C ARG A 36 -6.12 -9.24 -0.23
N LEU A 37 -5.67 -9.15 -1.48
CA LEU A 37 -5.89 -10.19 -2.49
C LEU A 37 -5.35 -11.56 -2.05
N ALA A 38 -4.18 -11.59 -1.39
CA ALA A 38 -3.55 -12.82 -0.93
C ALA A 38 -4.08 -13.35 0.41
N LYS A 39 -4.44 -12.47 1.35
CA LYS A 39 -4.73 -12.84 2.74
C LYS A 39 -6.20 -12.87 3.12
N GLU A 40 -7.05 -12.09 2.45
CA GLU A 40 -8.48 -12.03 2.80
C GLU A 40 -9.29 -13.09 2.06
N LYS A 41 -10.39 -13.51 2.66
CA LYS A 41 -11.26 -14.57 2.11
C LYS A 41 -11.83 -14.17 0.75
N GLU A 42 -12.24 -12.92 0.61
CA GLU A 42 -12.79 -12.35 -0.62
C GLU A 42 -11.73 -12.30 -1.73
N GLY A 43 -10.48 -12.00 -1.37
CA GLY A 43 -9.34 -12.02 -2.29
C GLY A 43 -9.02 -13.43 -2.77
N GLN A 44 -8.96 -14.40 -1.84
CA GLN A 44 -8.72 -15.80 -2.16
C GLN A 44 -9.86 -16.37 -3.02
N ALA A 45 -11.12 -16.07 -2.69
CA ALA A 45 -12.27 -16.47 -3.50
C ALA A 45 -12.21 -15.90 -4.92
N TYR A 46 -11.77 -14.64 -5.09
CA TYR A 46 -11.54 -14.07 -6.42
C TYR A 46 -10.46 -14.84 -7.18
N LEU A 47 -9.33 -15.16 -6.54
CA LEU A 47 -8.26 -15.93 -7.17
C LEU A 47 -8.71 -17.33 -7.58
N GLU A 48 -9.52 -18.00 -6.76
CA GLU A 48 -10.11 -19.31 -7.07
C GLU A 48 -11.09 -19.22 -8.24
N GLN A 49 -12.06 -18.31 -8.17
CA GLN A 49 -13.09 -18.12 -9.20
C GLN A 49 -12.49 -17.82 -10.57
N HIS A 50 -11.36 -17.10 -10.60
CA HIS A 50 -10.67 -16.72 -11.83
C HIS A 50 -9.51 -17.67 -12.20
N HIS A 51 -9.32 -18.78 -11.48
CA HIS A 51 -8.26 -19.78 -11.74
C HIS A 51 -6.84 -19.16 -11.76
N LEU A 52 -6.59 -18.22 -10.85
CA LEU A 52 -5.36 -17.42 -10.79
C LEU A 52 -4.36 -17.89 -9.74
N ILE A 53 -4.74 -18.78 -8.80
CA ILE A 53 -3.87 -19.21 -7.68
C ILE A 53 -2.47 -19.63 -8.18
N ASP A 54 -2.40 -20.55 -9.14
CA ASP A 54 -1.12 -21.07 -9.65
C ASP A 54 -0.31 -20.06 -10.47
N ARG A 55 -0.93 -18.95 -10.86
CA ARG A 55 -0.31 -17.84 -11.61
C ARG A 55 0.29 -16.79 -10.70
N MET A 56 -0.17 -16.69 -9.45
CA MET A 56 0.25 -15.64 -8.52
C MET A 56 1.76 -15.63 -8.24
N LYS A 57 2.43 -16.78 -8.35
CA LYS A 57 3.89 -16.87 -8.23
C LYS A 57 4.67 -15.98 -9.22
N ASN A 58 4.06 -15.66 -10.36
CA ASN A 58 4.65 -14.84 -11.42
C ASN A 58 3.87 -13.52 -11.64
N ALA A 59 2.95 -13.19 -10.74
CA ALA A 59 2.16 -11.97 -10.87
C ALA A 59 3.03 -10.74 -10.60
N THR A 60 2.82 -9.68 -11.40
CA THR A 60 3.41 -8.36 -11.15
C THR A 60 2.33 -7.47 -10.54
N HIS A 61 2.60 -6.93 -9.36
CA HIS A 61 1.72 -5.98 -8.70
C HIS A 61 2.19 -4.56 -8.98
N ILE A 62 1.41 -3.82 -9.77
CA ILE A 62 1.71 -2.43 -10.12
C ILE A 62 0.97 -1.52 -9.15
N MET A 63 1.72 -0.72 -8.41
CA MET A 63 1.20 0.30 -7.50
C MET A 63 1.33 1.66 -8.18
N TRP A 64 0.27 2.47 -8.14
CA TRP A 64 0.25 3.78 -8.78
C TRP A 64 0.37 4.89 -7.75
N ALA A 65 1.57 5.45 -7.61
CA ALA A 65 1.80 6.60 -6.74
C ALA A 65 1.19 7.86 -7.39
N THR A 66 0.18 8.45 -6.75
CA THR A 66 -0.58 9.58 -7.31
C THR A 66 -0.03 10.96 -6.91
N GLY A 67 0.80 11.05 -5.86
CA GLY A 67 1.24 12.34 -5.32
C GLY A 67 2.27 12.22 -4.20
N GLY A 68 2.73 13.37 -3.70
CA GLY A 68 3.69 13.46 -2.59
C GLY A 68 4.85 14.43 -2.82
N SER A 69 5.19 14.75 -4.07
CA SER A 69 6.34 15.61 -4.40
C SER A 69 6.23 17.05 -3.90
N MET A 70 5.00 17.53 -3.68
CA MET A 70 4.70 18.88 -3.21
C MET A 70 4.43 18.93 -1.70
N VAL A 71 4.53 17.81 -0.99
CA VAL A 71 4.32 17.78 0.46
C VAL A 71 5.53 18.43 1.15
N PRO A 72 5.34 19.50 1.95
CA PRO A 72 6.44 20.13 2.66
C PRO A 72 7.13 19.17 3.63
N ALA A 73 8.43 19.40 3.88
CA ALA A 73 9.25 18.49 4.67
C ALA A 73 8.75 18.33 6.12
N GLU A 74 8.24 19.41 6.71
CA GLU A 74 7.64 19.42 8.03
C GLU A 74 6.37 18.55 8.10
N VAL A 75 5.50 18.64 7.09
CA VAL A 75 4.29 17.82 6.98
C VAL A 75 4.65 16.35 6.78
N MET A 76 5.64 16.05 5.93
CA MET A 76 6.11 14.68 5.72
C MET A 76 6.64 14.04 7.02
N LYS A 77 7.33 14.82 7.87
CA LYS A 77 7.78 14.36 9.19
C LYS A 77 6.61 14.02 10.12
N GLU A 78 5.51 14.76 10.05
CA GLU A 78 4.30 14.43 10.82
C GLU A 78 3.66 13.12 10.33
N TYR A 79 3.55 12.94 9.01
CA TYR A 79 3.03 11.71 8.43
C TYR A 79 3.88 10.50 8.81
N TYR A 80 5.21 10.64 8.75
CA TYR A 80 6.14 9.58 9.15
C TYR A 80 5.96 9.18 10.62
N LYS A 81 5.77 10.17 11.52
CA LYS A 81 5.55 9.91 12.96
C LYS A 81 4.24 9.15 13.22
N LYS A 82 3.16 9.45 12.48
CA LYS A 82 1.89 8.73 12.61
C LYS A 82 2.01 7.24 12.26
N GLY A 83 2.97 6.85 11.42
CA GLY A 83 3.25 5.44 11.13
C GLY A 83 3.95 4.68 12.25
N VAL A 84 4.24 5.32 13.39
CA VAL A 84 4.81 4.69 14.61
C VAL A 84 3.72 4.24 15.58
N GLU A 85 2.56 4.92 15.55
CA GLU A 85 1.41 4.69 16.44
C GLU A 85 0.59 3.45 16.01
#